data_AF-A0A163KU36-F1
#
_entry.id   AF-A0A163KU36-F1
#
_cell.length_a   1.000
_cell.length_b   1.000
_cell.length_c   1.000
_cell.angle_alpha   90.00
_cell.angle_beta   90.00
_cell.angle_gamma   90.00
#
_symmetry.space_group_name_H-M   'P 1'
#
loop_
_entity.id
_entity.type
_entity.pdbx_description
1 polymer ?
#
loop_
_entity_poly.entity_id
_entity_poly.type
_entity_poly.pdbx_seq_one_letter_code
_entity_poly.pdbx_strand_id
1 'polypeptide(L)'
;MSICSNKWKLSLEDHIHLALAATSILLLTRDHYSNDLKPAFTPSNIEATMDYIDNMYSIKRSVMDMTTTTDMIGILEVFATKKFTRNQATIRLLGLDLPVDQSKFREGVLNLIKKLPRVPLQETTNENELTSRYIDLLLCGLFDDQENGFYLLWTNEATLDARKHDDF
;
A
#
# COMPACT_ATOMS: atom_id res chain seq x y z
N MET A 1 5.33 -18.76 25.09
CA MET A 1 5.49 -19.78 24.02
C MET A 1 6.21 -19.10 22.87
N SER A 2 7.35 -19.66 22.45
CA SER A 2 8.34 -18.95 21.64
C SER A 2 8.01 -19.01 20.15
N ILE A 3 8.07 -17.84 19.49
CA ILE A 3 7.95 -17.64 18.03
C ILE A 3 9.09 -18.37 17.27
N CYS A 4 10.12 -18.85 17.97
CA CYS A 4 11.29 -19.50 17.38
C CYS A 4 11.06 -20.89 16.75
N SER A 5 9.85 -21.47 16.80
CA SER A 5 9.61 -22.81 16.23
C SER A 5 9.08 -22.82 14.80
N ASN A 6 8.69 -21.68 14.21
CA ASN A 6 8.03 -21.68 12.91
C ASN A 6 8.98 -21.32 11.77
N LYS A 7 9.35 -22.38 11.07
CA LYS A 7 10.13 -22.41 9.83
C LYS A 7 9.49 -21.51 8.77
N TRP A 8 10.17 -20.42 8.44
CA TRP A 8 10.32 -19.89 7.08
C TRP A 8 9.05 -19.35 6.39
N LYS A 9 9.16 -18.07 5.99
CA LYS A 9 8.45 -17.48 4.85
C LYS A 9 6.94 -17.29 5.01
N LEU A 10 6.56 -16.41 5.91
CA LEU A 10 5.35 -15.61 5.69
C LEU A 10 5.79 -14.48 4.75
N SER A 11 5.49 -14.59 3.45
CA SER A 11 5.80 -13.49 2.53
C SER A 11 5.03 -12.27 3.04
N LEU A 12 5.73 -11.13 3.14
CA LEU A 12 5.11 -9.90 3.62
C LEU A 12 3.88 -9.55 2.77
N GLU A 13 3.88 -9.92 1.48
CA GLU A 13 2.75 -9.76 0.56
C GLU A 13 1.51 -10.54 0.99
N ASP A 14 1.66 -11.82 1.36
CA ASP A 14 0.53 -12.66 1.82
C ASP A 14 -0.08 -12.13 3.13
N HIS A 15 0.70 -11.40 3.91
CA HIS A 15 0.34 -10.94 5.25
C HIS A 15 -0.05 -9.48 5.31
N ILE A 16 0.30 -8.66 4.32
CA ILE A 16 -0.13 -7.26 4.25
C ILE A 16 -1.65 -7.21 4.21
N HIS A 17 -2.30 -8.06 3.41
CA HIS A 17 -3.77 -8.14 3.37
C HIS A 17 -4.37 -8.54 4.71
N LEU A 18 -3.75 -9.49 5.43
CA LEU A 18 -4.20 -9.95 6.75
C LEU A 18 -3.94 -8.93 7.85
N ALA A 19 -2.79 -8.27 7.87
CA ALA A 19 -2.43 -7.24 8.84
C ALA A 19 -3.30 -5.98 8.65
N LEU A 20 -3.55 -5.60 7.39
CA LEU A 20 -4.47 -4.52 7.07
C LEU A 20 -5.91 -4.92 7.41
N ALA A 21 -6.36 -6.13 7.06
CA ALA A 21 -7.70 -6.60 7.42
C ALA A 21 -7.90 -6.66 8.96
N ALA A 22 -6.89 -7.12 9.71
CA ALA A 22 -6.92 -7.16 11.17
C ALA A 22 -6.96 -5.74 11.79
N THR A 23 -6.44 -4.75 11.08
CA THR A 23 -6.54 -3.33 11.46
C THR A 23 -7.77 -2.65 10.83
N SER A 24 -8.75 -3.42 10.35
CA SER A 24 -9.99 -2.93 9.71
C SER A 24 -9.81 -2.25 8.35
N ILE A 25 -8.65 -2.39 7.71
CA ILE A 25 -8.40 -1.99 6.32
C ILE A 25 -8.64 -3.22 5.43
N LEU A 26 -9.84 -3.33 4.87
CA LEU A 26 -10.15 -4.37 3.89
C LEU A 26 -9.58 -4.02 2.52
N LEU A 27 -8.40 -4.58 2.19
CA LEU A 27 -7.91 -4.64 0.82
C LEU A 27 -8.57 -5.82 0.09
N LEU A 28 -9.72 -5.56 -0.53
CA LEU A 28 -10.41 -6.52 -1.37
C LEU A 28 -9.93 -6.41 -2.81
N THR A 29 -9.01 -7.30 -3.19
CA THR A 29 -8.56 -7.46 -4.58
C THR A 29 -9.32 -8.63 -5.20
N ARG A 30 -9.88 -8.44 -6.41
CA ARG A 30 -10.61 -9.52 -7.10
C ARG A 30 -9.63 -10.65 -7.41
N ASP A 31 -10.10 -11.88 -7.28
CA ASP A 31 -9.35 -13.10 -7.60
C ASP A 31 -8.10 -13.38 -6.72
N HIS A 32 -7.83 -12.54 -5.71
CA HIS A 32 -6.70 -12.69 -4.80
C HIS A 32 -7.18 -12.82 -3.36
N TYR A 33 -7.35 -14.07 -2.92
CA TYR A 33 -7.87 -14.39 -1.58
C TYR A 33 -6.86 -15.21 -0.80
N SER A 34 -6.52 -14.74 0.41
CA SER A 34 -5.66 -15.50 1.33
C SER A 34 -6.27 -16.86 1.62
N ASN A 35 -5.42 -17.90 1.66
CA ASN A 35 -5.83 -19.24 2.06
C ASN A 35 -6.42 -19.28 3.47
N ASP A 36 -6.07 -18.33 4.33
CA ASP A 36 -6.53 -18.25 5.72
C ASP A 36 -7.97 -17.74 5.84
N LEU A 37 -8.47 -17.01 4.83
CA LEU A 37 -9.83 -16.49 4.80
C LEU A 37 -10.82 -17.50 4.17
N LYS A 38 -10.33 -18.45 3.37
CA LYS A 38 -11.14 -19.48 2.69
C LYS A 38 -12.03 -20.33 3.62
N PRO A 39 -11.63 -20.68 4.87
CA PRO A 39 -12.50 -21.42 5.78
C PRO A 39 -13.71 -20.62 6.27
N ALA A 40 -13.59 -19.28 6.32
CA ALA A 40 -14.63 -18.40 6.85
C ALA A 40 -15.49 -17.76 5.76
N PHE A 41 -14.90 -17.51 4.58
CA PHE A 41 -15.57 -16.86 3.46
C PHE A 41 -15.37 -17.67 2.18
N THR A 42 -16.46 -18.02 1.52
CA THR A 42 -16.38 -18.58 0.17
C THR A 42 -16.02 -17.47 -0.83
N PRO A 43 -15.38 -17.80 -1.97
CA PRO A 43 -15.08 -16.81 -3.01
C PRO A 43 -16.32 -15.99 -3.42
N SER A 44 -17.48 -16.63 -3.53
CA SER A 44 -18.73 -15.95 -3.87
C SER A 44 -19.21 -14.99 -2.78
N ASN A 45 -18.99 -15.29 -1.50
CA ASN A 45 -19.28 -14.35 -0.41
C ASN A 45 -18.37 -13.12 -0.49
N ILE A 46 -17.10 -13.31 -0.84
CA ILE A 46 -16.14 -12.20 -0.97
C ILE A 46 -16.52 -11.35 -2.18
N GLU A 47 -16.77 -11.95 -3.34
CA GLU A 47 -17.22 -11.23 -4.54
C GLU A 47 -18.51 -10.44 -4.31
N ALA A 48 -19.53 -11.05 -3.69
CA ALA A 48 -20.78 -10.36 -3.37
C ALA A 48 -20.57 -9.19 -2.40
N THR A 49 -19.66 -9.34 -1.43
CA THR A 49 -19.28 -8.26 -0.51
C THR A 49 -18.54 -7.14 -1.25
N MET A 50 -17.64 -7.49 -2.17
CA MET A 50 -16.92 -6.53 -3.02
C MET A 50 -17.88 -5.75 -3.90
N ASP A 51 -18.80 -6.42 -4.60
CA ASP A 51 -19.80 -5.77 -5.44
C ASP A 51 -20.72 -4.89 -4.60
N TYR A 52 -21.12 -5.32 -3.40
CA TYR A 52 -21.91 -4.48 -2.49
C TYR A 52 -21.16 -3.20 -2.10
N ILE A 53 -19.89 -3.30 -1.70
CA ILE A 53 -19.05 -2.14 -1.32
C ILE A 53 -18.82 -1.23 -2.53
N ASP A 54 -18.43 -1.78 -3.68
CA ASP A 54 -18.19 -1.03 -4.91
C ASP A 54 -19.46 -0.25 -5.31
N ASN A 55 -20.65 -0.86 -5.21
CA ASN A 55 -21.93 -0.20 -5.47
C ASN A 55 -22.31 0.84 -4.41
N MET A 56 -22.21 0.49 -3.13
CA MET A 56 -22.62 1.35 -2.01
C MET A 56 -21.81 2.65 -1.97
N TYR A 57 -20.50 2.57 -2.23
CA TYR A 57 -19.61 3.73 -2.21
C TYR A 57 -19.28 4.27 -3.61
N SER A 58 -19.91 3.72 -4.66
CA SER A 58 -19.65 4.10 -6.06
C SER A 58 -18.15 4.08 -6.43
N ILE A 59 -17.43 3.06 -5.95
CA ILE A 59 -15.99 2.94 -6.15
C ILE A 59 -15.73 2.63 -7.63
N LYS A 60 -15.13 3.58 -8.33
CA LYS A 60 -14.62 3.37 -9.69
C LYS A 60 -13.19 2.88 -9.60
N ARG A 61 -12.98 1.57 -9.74
CA ARG A 61 -11.63 0.99 -9.83
C ARG A 61 -10.97 1.44 -11.14
N SER A 62 -10.15 2.47 -11.07
CA SER A 62 -9.29 2.91 -12.17
C SER A 62 -8.11 1.93 -12.27
N VAL A 63 -8.03 1.18 -13.36
CA VAL A 63 -6.86 0.34 -13.63
C VAL A 63 -5.77 1.24 -14.19
N MET A 64 -4.57 1.17 -13.59
CA MET A 64 -3.42 1.89 -14.11
C MET A 64 -3.15 1.44 -15.55
N ASP A 65 -2.85 2.40 -16.42
CA ASP A 65 -2.60 2.09 -17.82
C ASP A 65 -1.34 1.20 -17.94
N MET A 66 -1.35 0.28 -18.92
CA MET A 66 -0.29 -0.71 -19.09
C MET A 66 1.05 -0.05 -19.47
N THR A 67 1.01 1.06 -20.22
CA THR A 67 2.21 1.81 -20.60
C THR A 67 2.86 2.45 -19.38
N THR A 68 2.10 3.18 -18.57
CA THR A 68 2.55 3.70 -17.27
C THR A 68 3.14 2.61 -16.38
N THR A 69 2.45 1.48 -16.27
CA THR A 69 2.90 0.35 -15.44
C THR A 69 4.24 -0.18 -15.92
N THR A 70 4.40 -0.34 -17.24
CA THR A 70 5.62 -0.83 -17.87
C THR A 70 6.77 0.16 -17.69
N ASP A 71 6.51 1.47 -17.82
CA ASP A 71 7.51 2.52 -17.63
C ASP A 71 8.01 2.58 -16.18
N MET A 72 7.09 2.49 -15.21
CA MET A 72 7.45 2.42 -13.80
C MET A 72 8.30 1.18 -13.49
N ILE A 73 7.89 0.00 -13.97
CA ILE A 73 8.65 -1.25 -13.81
C ILE A 73 10.05 -1.09 -14.41
N GLY A 74 10.15 -0.57 -15.64
CA GLY A 74 11.43 -0.36 -16.30
C GLY A 74 12.38 0.55 -15.51
N ILE A 75 11.87 1.62 -14.90
CA ILE A 75 12.68 2.49 -14.03
C ILE A 75 13.16 1.72 -12.79
N LEU A 76 12.27 0.94 -12.17
CA LEU A 76 12.56 0.18 -10.95
C LEU A 76 13.58 -0.95 -11.20
N GLU A 77 13.49 -1.67 -12.31
CA GLU A 77 14.45 -2.71 -12.68
C GLU A 77 15.86 -2.15 -12.90
N VAL A 78 15.96 -1.01 -13.60
CA VAL A 78 17.24 -0.33 -13.82
C VAL A 78 17.80 0.22 -12.51
N PHE A 79 16.95 0.68 -11.60
CA PHE A 79 17.35 1.08 -10.25
C PHE A 79 17.83 -0.12 -9.41
N ALA A 80 17.12 -1.26 -9.45
CA ALA A 80 17.44 -2.48 -8.72
C ALA A 80 18.79 -3.07 -9.17
N THR A 81 19.11 -2.99 -10.47
CA THR A 81 20.42 -3.37 -11.03
C THR A 81 21.54 -2.37 -10.72
N LYS A 82 21.27 -1.36 -9.86
CA LYS A 82 22.19 -0.30 -9.42
C LYS A 82 22.75 0.58 -10.54
N LYS A 83 22.14 0.55 -11.73
CA LYS A 83 22.50 1.43 -12.85
C LYS A 83 22.03 2.87 -12.61
N PHE A 84 20.96 3.04 -11.82
CA PHE A 84 20.53 4.36 -11.34
C PHE A 84 20.92 4.61 -9.88
N THR A 85 21.35 5.85 -9.63
CA THR A 85 21.34 6.44 -8.28
C THR A 85 19.90 6.71 -7.83
N ARG A 86 19.67 6.89 -6.52
CA ARG A 86 18.34 7.28 -5.99
C ARG A 86 17.80 8.54 -6.65
N ASN A 87 18.67 9.53 -6.87
CA ASN A 87 18.28 10.80 -7.50
C ASN A 87 17.87 10.60 -8.96
N GLN A 88 18.60 9.79 -9.72
CA GLN A 88 18.24 9.50 -11.12
C GLN A 88 16.90 8.77 -11.23
N ALA A 89 16.64 7.78 -10.37
CA ALA A 89 15.35 7.08 -10.35
C ALA A 89 14.21 8.02 -9.94
N THR A 90 14.44 8.89 -8.95
CA THR A 90 13.48 9.91 -8.51
C THR A 90 13.10 10.86 -9.63
N ILE A 91 14.09 11.42 -10.34
CA ILE A 91 13.86 12.35 -11.45
C ILE A 91 13.03 11.69 -12.55
N ARG A 92 13.34 10.44 -12.90
CA ARG A 92 12.61 9.72 -13.95
C ARG A 92 11.17 9.40 -13.56
N LEU A 93 10.93 8.97 -12.32
CA LEU A 93 9.58 8.72 -11.82
C LEU A 93 8.74 10.00 -11.78
N LEU A 94 9.31 11.11 -11.31
CA LEU A 94 8.64 12.41 -11.31
C LEU A 94 8.37 12.94 -12.73
N GLY A 95 9.17 12.52 -13.70
CA GLY A 95 8.98 12.87 -15.12
C GLY A 95 7.87 12.08 -15.82
N LEU A 96 7.26 11.09 -15.18
CA LEU A 96 6.09 10.39 -15.73
C LEU A 96 4.86 11.30 -15.62
N ASP A 97 4.18 11.49 -16.75
CA ASP A 97 2.90 12.20 -16.83
C ASP A 97 1.78 11.27 -16.39
N LEU A 98 1.34 11.44 -15.14
CA LEU A 98 0.37 10.55 -14.50
C LEU A 98 -0.89 11.31 -14.14
N PRO A 99 -2.08 10.71 -14.36
CA PRO A 99 -3.31 11.17 -13.75
C PRO A 99 -3.20 11.33 -12.23
N VAL A 100 -4.00 12.23 -11.67
CA VAL A 100 -4.00 12.55 -10.22
C VAL A 100 -4.29 11.33 -9.34
N ASP A 101 -5.11 10.40 -9.81
CA ASP A 101 -5.39 9.14 -9.11
C ASP A 101 -4.17 8.20 -9.05
N GLN A 102 -3.28 8.30 -10.04
CA GLN A 102 -2.08 7.46 -10.16
C GLN A 102 -0.82 8.12 -9.56
N SER A 103 -0.84 9.45 -9.37
CA SER A 103 0.29 10.17 -8.77
C SER A 103 0.54 9.74 -7.33
N LYS A 104 -0.49 9.33 -6.57
CA LYS A 104 -0.32 8.78 -5.22
C LYS A 104 0.51 7.50 -5.21
N PHE A 105 0.28 6.62 -6.19
CA PHE A 105 1.09 5.42 -6.34
C PHE A 105 2.56 5.75 -6.63
N ARG A 106 2.81 6.74 -7.50
CA ARG A 106 4.16 7.27 -7.73
C ARG A 106 4.79 7.78 -6.44
N GLU A 107 4.08 8.53 -5.61
CA GLU A 107 4.62 9.04 -4.34
C GLU A 107 4.98 7.90 -3.37
N GLY A 108 4.15 6.85 -3.28
CA GLY A 108 4.48 5.62 -2.55
C GLY A 108 5.80 5.00 -3.00
N VAL A 109 5.97 4.82 -4.31
CA VAL A 109 7.21 4.27 -4.90
C VAL A 109 8.40 5.20 -4.67
N LEU A 110 8.22 6.51 -4.77
CA LEU A 110 9.27 7.50 -4.52
C LEU A 110 9.75 7.46 -3.07
N ASN A 111 8.84 7.33 -2.11
CA ASN A 111 9.17 7.19 -0.71
C ASN A 111 10.03 5.94 -0.46
N LEU A 112 9.67 4.81 -1.08
CA LEU A 112 10.47 3.59 -1.03
C LEU A 112 11.88 3.83 -1.59
N ILE A 113 12.02 4.38 -2.80
CA ILE A 113 13.33 4.62 -3.41
C ILE A 113 14.22 5.52 -2.54
N LYS A 114 13.65 6.59 -1.99
CA LYS A 114 14.38 7.59 -1.20
C LYS A 114 14.82 7.04 0.16
N LYS A 115 13.92 6.35 0.87
CA LYS A 115 14.07 6.06 2.30
C LYS A 115 14.39 4.58 2.59
N LEU A 116 14.12 3.65 1.67
CA LEU A 116 14.38 2.23 1.91
C LEU A 116 15.89 1.93 1.96
N PRO A 117 16.39 1.27 3.01
CA PRO A 117 17.79 0.85 3.09
C PRO A 117 18.19 -0.06 1.93
N ARG A 118 19.43 0.07 1.43
CA ARG A 118 20.01 -0.88 0.46
C ARG A 118 20.63 -2.11 1.11
N VAL A 119 20.50 -2.23 2.43
CA VAL A 119 21.03 -3.32 3.23
C VAL A 119 19.95 -4.41 3.31
N PRO A 120 20.30 -5.70 3.19
CA PRO A 120 19.35 -6.77 3.39
C PRO A 120 18.68 -6.67 4.77
N LEU A 121 17.39 -6.99 4.82
CA LEU A 121 16.67 -7.19 6.06
C LEU A 121 17.39 -8.24 6.91
N GLN A 122 17.74 -7.89 8.14
CA GLN A 122 18.36 -8.83 9.09
C GLN A 122 17.25 -9.55 9.87
N GLU A 123 17.43 -10.84 10.15
CA GLU A 123 16.44 -11.67 10.86
C GLU A 123 16.12 -11.17 12.28
N THR A 124 16.97 -10.32 12.86
CA THR A 124 16.79 -9.72 14.19
C THR A 124 16.04 -8.39 14.17
N THR A 125 15.55 -7.94 13.02
CA THR A 125 14.82 -6.67 12.89
C THR A 125 13.48 -6.79 13.63
N ASN A 126 13.23 -5.90 14.60
CA ASN A 126 11.98 -5.94 15.37
C ASN A 126 10.77 -5.47 14.53
N GLU A 127 9.56 -5.87 14.94
CA GLU A 127 8.31 -5.56 14.22
C GLU A 127 8.04 -4.05 14.06
N ASN A 128 8.39 -3.23 15.07
CA ASN A 128 8.25 -1.78 14.98
C ASN A 128 9.17 -1.17 13.92
N GLU A 129 10.38 -1.68 13.79
CA GLU A 129 11.34 -1.28 12.77
C GLU A 129 10.89 -1.75 11.38
N LEU A 130 10.33 -2.95 11.27
CA LEU A 130 9.73 -3.44 10.02
C LEU A 130 8.56 -2.54 9.58
N THR A 131 7.67 -2.21 10.52
CA THR A 131 6.49 -1.40 10.24
C THR A 131 6.87 0.02 9.85
N SER A 132 7.66 0.71 10.69
CA SER A 132 8.05 2.11 10.45
C SER A 132 9.00 2.31 9.27
N ARG A 133 9.89 1.35 8.97
CA ARG A 133 10.86 1.51 7.87
C ARG A 133 10.40 0.99 6.52
N TYR A 134 9.42 0.10 6.47
CA TYR A 134 9.04 -0.55 5.20
C TYR A 134 7.58 -0.32 4.85
N ILE A 135 6.68 -0.54 5.82
CA ILE A 135 5.24 -0.43 5.58
C ILE A 135 4.81 1.04 5.56
N ASP A 136 5.17 1.80 6.60
CA ASP A 136 4.79 3.21 6.75
C ASP A 136 5.22 4.07 5.56
N LEU A 137 6.44 3.85 5.05
CA LEU A 137 6.96 4.57 3.88
C LEU A 137 6.07 4.46 2.65
N LEU A 138 5.52 3.27 2.40
CA LEU A 138 4.63 3.02 1.27
C LEU A 138 3.25 3.61 1.56
N LEU A 139 2.70 3.33 2.74
CA LEU A 139 1.34 3.74 3.11
C LEU A 139 1.21 5.27 3.16
N CYS A 140 2.17 5.99 3.73
CA CYS A 140 2.17 7.45 3.73
C CYS A 140 2.08 8.02 2.31
N GLY A 141 2.82 7.45 1.35
CA GLY A 141 2.76 7.95 -0.03
C GLY A 141 1.42 7.67 -0.73
N LEU A 142 0.70 6.61 -0.31
CA LEU A 142 -0.58 6.23 -0.88
C LEU A 142 -1.77 6.96 -0.23
N PHE A 143 -1.73 7.14 1.08
CA PHE A 143 -2.88 7.56 1.87
C PHE A 143 -2.76 8.96 2.44
N ASP A 144 -1.54 9.52 2.57
CA ASP A 144 -1.41 10.91 3.01
C ASP A 144 -1.82 11.86 1.87
N ASP A 145 -2.42 12.97 2.27
CA ASP A 145 -2.73 14.11 1.43
C ASP A 145 -2.25 15.36 2.17
N GLN A 146 -0.97 15.66 1.97
CA GLN A 146 -0.29 16.78 2.64
C GLN A 146 -0.90 18.13 2.29
N GLU A 147 -1.41 18.29 1.07
CA GLU A 147 -2.05 19.52 0.60
C GLU A 147 -3.32 19.82 1.41
N ASN A 148 -4.07 18.78 1.75
CA ASN A 148 -5.27 18.88 2.56
C ASN A 148 -5.04 18.56 4.05
N GLY A 149 -3.76 18.44 4.47
CA GLY A 149 -3.37 18.16 5.85
C GLY A 149 -3.83 16.80 6.39
N PHE A 150 -4.16 15.84 5.51
CA PHE A 150 -4.50 14.48 5.93
C PHE A 150 -3.22 13.64 6.00
N TYR A 151 -2.94 13.09 7.17
CA TYR A 151 -1.86 12.13 7.40
C TYR A 151 -2.50 10.85 7.89
N LEU A 152 -2.44 9.75 7.14
CA LEU A 152 -2.95 8.41 7.51
C LEU A 152 -4.07 8.48 8.55
N LEU A 153 -5.08 9.31 8.26
CA LEU A 153 -6.13 9.59 9.21
C LEU A 153 -7.09 8.44 9.00
N TRP A 154 -7.06 7.51 9.95
CA TRP A 154 -8.17 6.64 10.24
C TRP A 154 -9.38 7.54 10.46
N THR A 155 -10.10 7.90 9.39
CA THR A 155 -11.34 8.64 9.50
C THR A 155 -12.36 7.70 10.11
N ASN A 156 -12.33 7.59 11.43
CA ASN A 156 -13.55 7.26 12.16
C ASN A 156 -14.54 8.41 11.91
N GLU A 157 -15.83 8.09 11.83
CA GLU A 157 -16.89 9.08 11.59
C GLU A 157 -16.79 10.28 12.56
N ALA A 158 -16.30 10.04 13.78
CA ALA A 158 -16.05 11.06 14.78
C ALA A 158 -15.10 12.20 14.31
N THR A 159 -14.09 11.91 13.49
CA THR A 159 -13.16 12.94 12.99
C THR A 159 -13.77 13.75 11.84
N LEU A 160 -14.65 13.14 11.04
CA LEU A 160 -15.39 13.85 9.98
C LEU A 160 -16.50 14.73 10.56
N ASP A 161 -17.16 14.27 11.63
CA ASP A 161 -18.18 15.05 12.33
C ASP A 161 -17.57 16.21 13.13
N ALA A 162 -16.36 16.05 13.69
CA ALA A 162 -15.64 17.16 14.32
C ALA A 162 -15.36 18.30 13.32
N ARG A 163 -14.95 17.98 12.09
CA ARG A 163 -14.66 18.99 11.05
C ARG A 163 -15.91 19.69 10.50
N LYS A 164 -17.09 19.05 10.54
CA LYS A 164 -18.36 19.74 10.21
C LYS A 164 -18.72 20.83 11.21
N HIS A 165 -18.12 20.80 12.40
CA HIS A 165 -18.34 21.78 13.46
C HIS A 165 -17.24 22.86 13.54
N ASP A 166 -16.17 22.73 12.77
CA ASP A 166 -15.07 23.71 12.70
C ASP A 166 -15.33 24.83 11.67
N ASP A 167 -16.45 24.79 10.92
CA ASP A 167 -16.91 25.86 10.02
C ASP A 167 -17.65 27.00 10.79
N PHE A 168 -17.05 27.52 11.88
CA PHE A 168 -17.50 28.73 12.58
C PHE A 168 -16.36 29.72 12.84
#